data_AF-A0A0B7I894-F1
#
_entry.id   AF-A0A0B7I894-F1
#
_cell.length_a   1.000
_cell.length_b   1.000
_cell.length_c   1.000
_cell.angle_alpha   90.00
_cell.angle_beta   90.00
_cell.angle_gamma   90.00
#
_symmetry.space_group_name_H-M   'P 1'
#
loop_
_entity.id
_entity.type
_entity.pdbx_description
1 polymer ?
#
loop_
_entity_poly.entity_id
_entity_poly.type
_entity_poly.pdbx_seq_one_letter_code
_entity_poly.pdbx_strand_id
1 'polypeptide(L)'
;MNYWLAEVTNLSDLAEPLLRFTKNLVPNGKKTAKAYYNAEGWVAHVVSNPWFFTSPGEGASWGSTLTGGAWLCQHIWEHYQFTQNIDFLKEYYFVLKEAAHFFEDMLIKEPKSGYWVTAPSNSPENAYYLPELKRRKKTTRIHVYGTNNGYANRT
;
A
#
# COMPACT_ATOMS: atom_id res chain seq x y z
N MET A 1 0.71 13.61 -4.94
CA MET A 1 0.35 15.04 -5.08
C MET A 1 1.33 15.79 -5.97
N ASN A 2 2.63 15.85 -5.64
CA ASN A 2 3.63 16.63 -6.40
C ASN A 2 3.61 16.40 -7.92
N TYR A 3 3.23 15.20 -8.36
CA TYR A 3 3.24 14.79 -9.77
C TYR A 3 1.86 14.80 -10.44
N TRP A 4 0.79 15.19 -9.75
CA TRP A 4 -0.57 15.19 -10.34
C TRP A 4 -0.70 16.12 -11.54
N LEU A 5 0.13 17.17 -11.63
CA LEU A 5 0.09 18.10 -12.75
C LEU A 5 1.02 17.70 -13.90
N ALA A 6 1.90 16.70 -13.73
CA ALA A 6 2.93 16.38 -14.71
C ALA A 6 2.33 16.09 -16.09
N GLU A 7 1.37 15.18 -16.16
CA GLU A 7 0.76 14.79 -17.45
C GLU A 7 -0.20 15.87 -17.99
N VAL A 8 -1.14 16.32 -17.17
CA VAL A 8 -2.21 17.25 -17.59
C VAL A 8 -1.71 18.64 -18.00
N THR A 9 -0.50 19.03 -17.58
CA THR A 9 0.11 20.32 -17.96
C THR A 9 1.21 20.18 -19.03
N ASN A 10 1.24 19.04 -19.73
CA ASN A 10 2.21 18.78 -20.80
C ASN A 10 3.68 18.84 -20.31
N LEU A 11 3.91 18.31 -19.11
CA LEU A 11 5.22 18.20 -18.47
C LEU A 11 5.55 16.71 -18.18
N SER A 12 5.12 15.79 -19.06
CA SER A 12 5.24 14.34 -18.88
C SER A 12 6.68 13.88 -18.61
N ASP A 13 7.69 14.51 -19.22
CA ASP A 13 9.11 14.20 -18.98
C ASP A 13 9.52 14.41 -17.51
N LEU A 14 8.83 15.32 -16.80
CA LEU A 14 9.09 15.56 -15.38
C LEU A 14 8.55 14.44 -14.48
N ALA A 15 7.72 13.51 -14.98
CA ALA A 15 7.23 12.37 -14.21
C ALA A 15 8.31 11.29 -14.00
N GLU A 16 9.27 11.16 -14.92
CA GLU A 16 10.30 10.12 -14.96
C GLU A 16 11.02 9.89 -13.62
N PRO A 17 11.46 10.92 -12.86
CA PRO A 17 12.08 10.70 -11.55
C PRO A 17 11.20 9.93 -10.55
N LEU A 18 9.89 10.18 -10.53
CA LEU A 18 8.95 9.45 -9.66
C LEU A 18 8.76 8.01 -10.14
N LEU A 19 8.60 7.83 -11.45
CA LEU A 19 8.38 6.51 -12.05
C LEU A 19 9.57 5.60 -11.76
N ARG A 20 10.78 6.08 -12.04
CA ARG A 20 12.03 5.37 -11.73
C ARG A 20 12.21 5.13 -10.24
N PHE A 21 11.92 6.13 -9.39
CA PHE A 21 11.97 5.95 -7.94
C PHE A 21 11.04 4.83 -7.48
N THR A 22 9.80 4.80 -7.99
CA THR A 22 8.80 3.77 -7.68
C THR A 22 9.28 2.38 -8.10
N LYS A 23 9.82 2.25 -9.32
CA LYS A 23 10.42 1.00 -9.81
C LYS A 23 11.54 0.51 -8.89
N ASN A 24 12.38 1.42 -8.39
CA ASN A 24 13.49 1.09 -7.50
C ASN A 24 13.07 0.75 -6.06
N LEU A 25 11.83 1.06 -5.65
CA LEU A 25 11.29 0.58 -4.38
C LEU A 25 11.01 -0.92 -4.40
N VAL A 26 10.69 -1.50 -5.56
CA VAL A 26 10.18 -2.88 -5.67
C VAL A 26 11.10 -3.90 -4.99
N PRO A 27 12.44 -3.94 -5.22
CA PRO A 27 13.30 -4.95 -4.57
C PRO A 27 13.29 -4.89 -3.05
N ASN A 28 13.22 -3.68 -2.46
CA ASN A 28 13.11 -3.53 -1.01
C ASN A 28 11.69 -3.82 -0.53
N GLY A 29 10.68 -3.39 -1.29
CA GLY A 29 9.28 -3.64 -0.99
C GLY A 29 8.91 -5.13 -1.00
N LYS A 30 9.58 -5.96 -1.83
CA LYS A 30 9.46 -7.43 -1.78
C LYS A 30 9.99 -8.00 -0.47
N LYS A 31 11.14 -7.51 0.01
CA LYS A 31 11.69 -7.91 1.31
C LYS A 31 10.74 -7.52 2.45
N THR A 32 10.16 -6.33 2.37
CA THR A 32 9.18 -5.84 3.35
C THR A 32 7.90 -6.67 3.32
N ALA A 33 7.34 -6.96 2.14
CA ALA A 33 6.15 -7.81 2.00
C ALA A 33 6.37 -9.17 2.66
N LYS A 34 7.52 -9.79 2.40
CA LYS A 34 7.88 -11.08 3.00
C LYS A 34 8.07 -11.00 4.51
N ALA A 35 8.80 -10.00 4.99
CA ALA A 35 9.18 -9.90 6.40
C ALA A 35 8.01 -9.55 7.33
N TYR A 36 7.09 -8.67 6.88
CA TYR A 36 6.01 -8.16 7.74
C TYR A 36 4.67 -8.85 7.51
N TYR A 37 4.45 -9.43 6.33
CA TYR A 37 3.16 -10.00 5.94
C TYR A 37 3.25 -11.45 5.47
N ASN A 38 4.46 -11.99 5.29
CA ASN A 38 4.69 -13.26 4.61
C ASN A 38 3.98 -13.34 3.24
N ALA A 39 3.82 -12.21 2.57
CA ALA A 39 3.16 -12.07 1.28
C ALA A 39 4.19 -12.03 0.13
N GLU A 40 3.74 -12.46 -1.04
CA GLU A 40 4.39 -12.23 -2.32
C GLU A 40 4.11 -10.80 -2.82
N GLY A 41 4.70 -10.42 -3.96
CA GLY A 41 4.58 -9.07 -4.48
C GLY A 41 5.42 -8.05 -3.69
N TRP A 42 5.06 -6.76 -3.75
CA TRP A 42 5.80 -5.70 -3.05
C TRP A 42 4.88 -4.69 -2.37
N VAL A 43 5.39 -4.09 -1.29
CA VAL A 43 4.70 -3.05 -0.53
C VAL A 43 5.65 -1.90 -0.21
N ALA A 44 5.09 -0.68 -0.18
CA ALA A 44 5.72 0.48 0.44
C ALA A 44 4.67 1.21 1.28
N HIS A 45 5.09 1.68 2.44
CA HIS A 45 4.24 2.37 3.40
C HIS A 45 4.25 3.89 3.16
N VAL A 46 3.88 4.65 4.19
CA VAL A 46 3.74 6.12 4.16
C VAL A 46 5.04 6.89 3.97
N VAL A 47 6.19 6.33 4.36
CA VAL A 47 7.49 7.01 4.29
C VAL A 47 8.41 6.24 3.37
N SER A 48 9.10 6.98 2.51
CA SER A 48 10.24 6.49 1.75
C SER A 48 11.35 7.54 1.72
N ASN A 49 12.55 7.16 1.29
CA ASN A 49 13.74 8.01 1.28
C ASN A 49 14.65 7.66 0.08
N PRO A 50 15.72 8.43 -0.17
CA PRO A 50 16.66 8.16 -1.27
C PRO A 50 17.31 6.77 -1.27
N TRP A 51 17.25 6.02 -0.16
CA TRP A 51 17.75 4.65 -0.04
C TRP A 51 16.64 3.60 -0.23
N PHE A 52 15.49 4.01 -0.77
CA PHE A 52 14.35 3.16 -1.09
C PHE A 52 13.79 2.43 0.14
N PHE A 53 13.64 3.15 1.24
CA PHE A 53 12.99 2.65 2.44
C PHE A 53 11.51 2.31 2.17
N THR A 54 11.07 1.13 2.61
CA THR A 54 9.71 0.62 2.38
C THR A 54 9.03 0.05 3.62
N SER A 55 9.74 -0.12 4.73
CA SER A 55 9.20 -0.66 5.99
C SER A 55 8.11 0.23 6.59
N PRO A 56 7.21 -0.31 7.43
CA PRO A 56 6.22 0.49 8.13
C PRO A 56 6.87 1.54 9.04
N GLY A 57 6.21 2.68 9.17
CA GLY A 57 6.62 3.74 10.10
C GLY A 57 6.45 3.31 11.57
N GLU A 58 7.07 4.07 12.49
CA GLU A 58 7.17 3.72 13.91
C GLU A 58 5.82 3.66 14.66
N GLY A 59 4.78 4.34 14.15
CA GLY A 59 3.45 4.35 14.76
C GLY A 59 2.42 3.56 13.96
N ALA A 60 1.77 2.57 14.57
CA ALA A 60 0.74 1.74 13.92
C ALA A 60 -0.46 2.54 13.35
N SER A 61 -0.71 3.76 13.84
CA SER A 61 -1.83 4.59 13.39
C SER A 61 -1.63 5.26 12.03
N TRP A 62 -0.39 5.44 11.61
CA TRP A 62 -0.02 6.13 10.36
C TRP A 62 0.97 5.30 9.54
N GLY A 63 1.95 4.68 10.21
CA GLY A 63 3.04 3.91 9.64
C GLY A 63 2.66 2.62 8.95
N SER A 64 1.54 1.99 9.33
CA SER A 64 1.09 0.69 8.80
C SER A 64 0.20 0.79 7.56
N THR A 65 0.08 1.98 6.95
CA THR A 65 -0.68 2.15 5.70
C THR A 65 0.00 1.42 4.55
N LEU A 66 -0.55 0.27 4.16
CA LEU A 66 0.02 -0.63 3.15
C LEU A 66 -0.28 -0.24 1.69
N THR A 67 -0.98 0.88 1.47
CA THR A 67 -1.43 1.32 0.13
C THR A 67 -0.48 2.31 -0.55
N GLY A 68 0.64 2.71 0.09
CA GLY A 68 1.57 3.70 -0.47
C GLY A 68 2.15 3.27 -1.82
N GLY A 69 2.68 2.06 -1.92
CA GLY A 69 3.18 1.49 -3.18
C GLY A 69 2.09 1.36 -4.25
N ALA A 70 0.88 0.98 -3.86
CA ALA A 70 -0.28 0.88 -4.73
C ALA A 70 -0.70 2.23 -5.32
N TRP A 71 -0.63 3.29 -4.50
CA TRP A 71 -0.95 4.64 -4.96
C TRP A 71 0.13 5.16 -5.91
N LEU A 72 1.42 4.87 -5.66
CA LEU A 72 2.49 5.21 -6.61
C LEU A 72 2.30 4.53 -7.98
N CYS A 73 1.77 3.31 -8.01
CA CYS A 73 1.44 2.60 -9.25
C CYS A 73 0.43 3.37 -10.13
N GLN A 74 -0.43 4.21 -9.53
CA GLN A 74 -1.35 5.04 -10.31
C GLN A 74 -0.61 6.01 -11.23
N HIS A 75 0.52 6.56 -10.80
CA HIS A 75 1.32 7.47 -11.63
C HIS A 75 1.96 6.76 -12.83
N ILE A 76 2.34 5.48 -12.68
CA ILE A 76 2.83 4.65 -13.79
C ILE A 76 1.71 4.41 -14.80
N TRP A 77 0.52 4.04 -14.31
CA TRP A 77 -0.63 3.82 -15.17
C TRP A 77 -1.08 5.11 -15.88
N GLU A 78 -1.12 6.22 -15.15
CA GLU A 78 -1.44 7.56 -15.67
C GLU A 78 -0.47 7.96 -16.78
N HIS A 79 0.84 7.83 -16.57
CA HIS A 79 1.84 8.13 -17.60
C HIS A 79 1.61 7.33 -18.89
N TYR A 80 1.30 6.03 -18.78
CA TYR A 80 0.92 5.22 -19.94
C TYR A 80 -0.38 5.72 -20.60
N GLN A 81 -1.40 6.09 -19.82
CA GLN A 81 -2.67 6.58 -20.38
C GLN A 81 -2.50 7.89 -21.17
N PHE A 82 -1.61 8.79 -20.75
CA PHE A 82 -1.36 10.04 -21.47
C PHE A 82 -0.46 9.85 -22.70
N THR A 83 0.60 9.05 -22.58
CA THR A 83 1.60 8.89 -23.64
C THR A 83 1.26 7.79 -24.64
N GLN A 84 0.43 6.82 -24.25
CA GLN A 84 0.18 5.56 -24.98
C GLN A 84 1.47 4.79 -25.32
N ASN A 85 2.56 5.02 -24.58
CA ASN A 85 3.85 4.39 -24.84
C ASN A 85 3.87 2.93 -24.32
N ILE A 86 3.74 1.98 -25.25
CA ILE A 86 3.70 0.55 -24.95
C ILE A 86 5.03 0.02 -24.43
N ASP A 87 6.17 0.55 -24.90
CA ASP A 87 7.48 0.05 -24.47
C ASP A 87 7.78 0.51 -23.04
N PHE A 88 7.38 1.73 -22.67
CA PHE A 88 7.33 2.16 -21.27
C PHE A 88 6.46 1.22 -20.44
N LEU A 89 5.24 0.90 -20.90
CA LEU A 89 4.36 0.02 -20.13
C LEU A 89 4.98 -1.37 -19.94
N LYS A 90 5.59 -1.98 -20.97
CA LYS A 90 6.28 -3.26 -20.83
C LYS A 90 7.39 -3.21 -19.79
N GLU A 91 8.13 -2.11 -19.74
CA GLU A 91 9.22 -1.93 -18.77
C GLU A 91 8.68 -1.81 -17.32
N TYR A 92 7.57 -1.12 -17.11
CA TYR A 92 7.04 -0.82 -15.78
C TYR A 92 5.90 -1.75 -15.33
N TYR A 93 5.36 -2.59 -16.20
CA TYR A 93 4.22 -3.45 -15.91
C TYR A 93 4.46 -4.38 -14.73
N PHE A 94 5.70 -4.86 -14.54
CA PHE A 94 6.03 -5.69 -13.39
C PHE A 94 5.79 -4.96 -12.05
N VAL A 95 5.96 -3.63 -12.00
CA VAL A 95 5.71 -2.84 -10.79
C VAL A 95 4.22 -2.91 -10.41
N LEU A 96 3.34 -2.78 -11.41
CA LEU A 96 1.89 -2.87 -11.25
C LEU A 96 1.46 -4.29 -10.85
N LYS A 97 1.97 -5.30 -11.58
CA LYS A 97 1.65 -6.71 -11.35
C LYS A 97 2.04 -7.16 -9.95
N GLU A 98 3.24 -6.83 -9.52
CA GLU A 98 3.73 -7.24 -8.20
C GLU A 98 3.03 -6.48 -7.06
N ALA A 99 2.53 -5.25 -7.30
CA ALA A 99 1.67 -4.58 -6.33
C ALA A 99 0.31 -5.29 -6.21
N ALA A 100 -0.25 -5.77 -7.32
CA ALA A 100 -1.50 -6.52 -7.33
C ALA A 100 -1.37 -7.86 -6.57
N HIS A 101 -0.29 -8.61 -6.82
CA HIS A 101 -0.02 -9.86 -6.09
C HIS A 101 0.05 -9.65 -4.56
N PHE A 102 0.62 -8.53 -4.11
CA PHE A 102 0.63 -8.21 -2.68
C PHE A 102 -0.79 -8.08 -2.12
N PHE A 103 -1.72 -7.44 -2.85
CA PHE A 103 -3.11 -7.38 -2.40
C PHE A 103 -3.83 -8.71 -2.47
N GLU A 104 -3.53 -9.57 -3.44
CA GLU A 104 -4.12 -10.92 -3.50
C GLU A 104 -3.84 -11.71 -2.21
N ASP A 105 -2.62 -11.59 -1.66
CA ASP A 105 -2.25 -12.23 -0.39
C ASP A 105 -2.81 -11.51 0.85
N MET A 106 -3.00 -10.19 0.77
CA MET A 106 -3.47 -9.37 1.90
C MET A 106 -5.00 -9.32 2.04
N LEU A 107 -5.75 -9.68 1.01
CA LEU A 107 -7.21 -9.66 1.03
C LEU A 107 -7.75 -10.86 1.81
N ILE A 108 -8.65 -10.58 2.76
CA ILE A 108 -9.40 -11.60 3.50
C ILE A 108 -10.90 -11.40 3.30
N LYS A 109 -11.68 -12.47 3.42
CA LYS A 109 -13.15 -12.35 3.38
C LYS A 109 -13.71 -11.87 4.71
N GLU A 110 -14.51 -10.82 4.68
CA GLU A 110 -15.26 -10.36 5.84
C GLU A 110 -16.44 -11.32 6.13
N PRO A 111 -16.60 -11.84 7.35
CA PRO A 111 -17.56 -12.92 7.63
C PRO A 111 -19.04 -12.60 7.38
N LYS A 112 -19.48 -11.35 7.50
CA LYS A 112 -20.92 -10.99 7.42
C LYS A 112 -21.37 -10.66 6.00
N SER A 113 -20.58 -9.88 5.27
CA SER A 113 -20.85 -9.39 3.91
C SER A 113 -20.26 -10.31 2.84
N GLY A 114 -19.22 -11.08 3.17
CA GLY A 114 -18.48 -11.90 2.22
C GLY A 114 -17.55 -11.10 1.31
N TYR A 115 -17.41 -9.77 1.50
CA TYR A 115 -16.52 -8.93 0.71
C TYR A 115 -15.05 -9.19 1.04
N TRP A 116 -14.19 -9.03 0.03
CA TRP A 116 -12.75 -9.01 0.22
C TRP A 116 -12.32 -7.66 0.79
N VAL A 117 -11.62 -7.69 1.92
CA VAL A 117 -11.19 -6.49 2.66
C VAL A 117 -9.72 -6.62 3.04
N THR A 118 -9.07 -5.49 3.27
CA THR A 118 -7.72 -5.44 3.86
C THR A 118 -7.81 -5.33 5.39
N ALA A 119 -7.03 -6.15 6.11
CA ALA A 119 -6.95 -6.13 7.56
C ALA A 119 -5.54 -6.58 7.99
N PRO A 120 -4.75 -5.79 8.75
CA PRO A 120 -5.01 -4.44 9.27
C PRO A 120 -5.29 -3.39 8.19
N SER A 121 -6.15 -2.41 8.50
CA SER A 121 -6.34 -1.23 7.66
C SER A 121 -6.54 0.02 8.52
N ASN A 122 -6.08 1.16 8.02
CA ASN A 122 -6.21 2.46 8.66
C ASN A 122 -6.61 3.51 7.61
N SER A 123 -7.56 4.38 7.97
CA SER A 123 -7.77 5.65 7.27
C SER A 123 -6.60 6.55 7.68
N PRO A 124 -5.70 6.93 6.77
CA PRO A 124 -4.46 7.62 7.15
C PRO A 124 -4.72 8.78 8.11
N GLU A 125 -4.00 8.76 9.25
CA GLU A 125 -4.00 9.81 10.27
C GLU A 125 -5.34 10.09 10.98
N ASN A 126 -6.36 9.27 10.72
CA ASN A 126 -7.65 9.39 11.39
C ASN A 126 -7.81 8.35 12.51
N ALA A 127 -8.63 8.70 13.52
CA ALA A 127 -8.97 7.81 14.63
C ALA A 127 -10.49 7.74 14.83
N TYR A 128 -10.97 6.60 15.35
CA TYR A 128 -12.39 6.38 15.55
C TYR A 128 -12.78 6.46 17.02
N TYR A 129 -14.02 6.85 17.30
CA TYR A 129 -14.60 6.81 18.64
C TYR A 129 -15.29 5.47 18.86
N LEU A 130 -14.94 4.76 19.94
CA LEU A 130 -15.68 3.57 20.35
C LEU A 130 -16.80 3.97 21.32
N PRO A 131 -18.08 3.63 21.06
CA PRO A 131 -19.20 3.95 21.95
C PRO A 131 -19.02 3.42 23.37
N GLU A 132 -18.27 2.32 23.50
CA GLU A 132 -18.07 1.54 24.73
C GLU A 132 -17.01 2.16 25.66
N LEU A 133 -16.14 3.02 25.14
CA LEU A 133 -15.13 3.72 25.93
C LEU A 133 -15.77 4.99 26.52
N LYS A 134 -16.20 4.90 27.80
CA LYS A 134 -16.81 5.99 28.61
C LYS A 134 -15.99 7.29 28.74
N ARG A 135 -14.83 7.39 28.11
CA ARG A 135 -14.05 8.62 27.95
C ARG A 135 -13.64 8.73 26.50
N ARG A 136 -13.78 9.93 25.91
CA ARG A 136 -13.40 10.38 24.56
C ARG A 136 -11.91 10.14 24.22
N LYS A 137 -11.40 8.92 24.37
CA LYS A 137 -10.06 8.51 23.97
C LYS A 137 -10.17 8.06 22.52
N LYS A 138 -9.56 8.83 21.62
CA LYS A 138 -9.32 8.42 20.24
C LYS A 138 -8.50 7.13 20.29
N THR A 139 -8.96 6.09 19.62
CA THR A 139 -8.20 4.84 19.48
C THR A 139 -8.03 4.52 18.02
N THR A 140 -6.80 4.14 17.65
CA THR A 140 -6.53 3.60 16.33
C THR A 140 -6.60 2.09 16.46
N ARG A 141 -7.82 1.55 16.33
CA ARG A 141 -8.00 0.10 16.38
C ARG A 141 -7.70 -0.46 15.00
N ILE A 142 -6.67 -1.28 14.91
CA ILE A 142 -6.51 -2.21 13.79
C ILE A 142 -7.69 -3.17 13.86
N HIS A 143 -8.61 -3.12 12.89
CA HIS A 143 -9.69 -4.08 12.79
C HIS A 143 -9.13 -5.39 12.24
N VAL A 144 -8.76 -6.31 13.13
CA VAL A 144 -8.49 -7.71 12.75
C VAL A 144 -9.84 -8.41 12.77
N TYR A 145 -10.33 -8.87 11.62
CA TYR A 145 -11.45 -9.81 11.60
C TYR A 145 -10.95 -11.16 12.12
N GLY A 146 -10.82 -11.26 13.45
CA GLY A 146 -10.49 -12.50 14.14
C GLY A 146 -11.77 -13.31 14.34
N THR A 147 -11.82 -14.49 13.71
CA THR A 147 -12.77 -15.53 14.06
C THR A 147 -12.75 -15.77 15.56
N ASN A 148 -13.91 -15.79 16.20
CA ASN A 148 -14.10 -16.50 17.45
C ASN A 148 -13.76 -17.98 17.19
N ASN A 149 -12.49 -18.35 17.32
CA ASN A 149 -12.08 -19.72 17.57
C ASN A 149 -10.73 -19.67 18.27
N GLY A 150 -10.74 -20.17 19.50
CA GLY A 150 -9.53 -20.38 20.27
C GLY A 150 -8.57 -21.27 19.50
N TYR A 151 -7.42 -20.73 19.16
CA TYR A 151 -6.23 -21.53 18.92
C TYR A 151 -5.13 -20.97 19.81
N ALA A 152 -5.09 -21.53 21.02
CA ALA A 152 -3.84 -21.76 21.70
C ALA A 152 -2.97 -22.67 20.81
N ASN A 153 -1.68 -22.37 20.76
CA ASN A 153 -0.59 -23.22 20.28
C ASN A 153 -0.56 -23.54 18.78
N ARG A 154 0.33 -22.85 18.07
CA ARG A 154 1.29 -23.54 17.20
C ARG A 154 2.69 -23.02 17.54
N THR A 155 3.53 -23.98 17.92
CA THR A 155 4.97 -23.92 18.19
C THR A 155 5.76 -23.37 17.02
#